data_AF-A0A0V0J5T6-F1
#
_entry.id   AF-A0A0V0J5T6-F1
#
_cell.length_a   1.000
_cell.length_b   1.000
_cell.length_c   1.000
_cell.angle_alpha   90.00
_cell.angle_beta   90.00
_cell.angle_gamma   90.00
#
_symmetry.space_group_name_H-M   'P 1'
#
loop_
_entity.id
_entity.type
_entity.pdbx_description
1 polymer ?
#
loop_
_entity_poly.entity_id
_entity_poly.type
_entity_poly.pdbx_seq_one_letter_code
_entity_poly.pdbx_strand_id
1 'polypeptide(L)'
;MLPLRHYEVDETTGCLQRSPTPMPAPLQPFAELLRKSHKLLGTKELRKIIEELPSFDAVDIKTIGELRLAHKILAFLASQYVWHEGNDTVAEVLPAVIAKPLMDVSLALGCQPLLGHIDLVLSNCFPEESRPSDVKPPAHLRALTGEPHDEPIDCPTLPFSC
;
A
#
# COMPACT_ATOMS: atom_id res chain seq x y z
N MET A 1 2.38 -25.67 -21.96
CA MET A 1 2.70 -24.41 -21.27
C MET A 1 1.39 -23.75 -20.84
N LEU A 2 1.34 -23.19 -19.64
CA LEU A 2 0.19 -22.43 -19.16
C LEU A 2 0.29 -20.97 -19.66
N PRO A 3 -0.84 -20.29 -19.92
CA PRO A 3 -0.84 -18.89 -20.37
C PRO A 3 -0.38 -17.95 -19.23
N LEU A 4 0.15 -16.77 -19.57
CA LEU A 4 0.69 -15.80 -18.59
C LEU A 4 -0.31 -15.42 -17.49
N ARG A 5 -1.60 -15.30 -17.83
CA ARG A 5 -2.69 -15.06 -16.86
C ARG A 5 -2.76 -16.07 -15.72
N HIS A 6 -2.30 -17.30 -15.94
CA HIS A 6 -2.26 -18.33 -14.89
C HIS A 6 -1.28 -17.94 -13.77
N TYR A 7 -0.23 -17.20 -14.12
CA TYR A 7 0.78 -16.69 -13.18
C TYR A 7 0.49 -15.25 -12.75
N GLU A 8 -0.70 -14.72 -13.06
CA GLU A 8 -1.08 -13.33 -12.81
C GLU A 8 -0.12 -12.31 -13.45
N VAL A 9 0.46 -12.70 -14.59
CA VAL A 9 1.31 -11.85 -15.41
C VAL A 9 0.51 -11.38 -16.61
N ASP A 10 0.57 -10.07 -16.81
CA ASP A 10 -0.04 -9.40 -17.93
C ASP A 10 0.88 -9.32 -19.16
N GLU A 11 0.31 -9.42 -20.36
CA GLU A 11 1.07 -9.37 -21.62
C GLU A 11 1.67 -7.99 -21.91
N THR A 12 1.04 -6.92 -21.43
CA THR A 12 1.41 -5.53 -21.72
C THR A 12 2.14 -4.91 -20.53
N THR A 13 1.64 -5.14 -19.32
CA THR A 13 2.11 -4.48 -18.10
C THR A 13 2.98 -5.39 -17.23
N GLY A 14 3.18 -6.65 -17.63
CA GLY A 14 3.93 -7.63 -16.85
C GLY A 14 3.26 -7.88 -15.50
N CYS A 15 4.01 -7.75 -14.41
CA CYS A 15 3.47 -7.94 -13.05
C CYS A 15 2.76 -6.70 -12.49
N LEU A 16 2.75 -5.58 -13.22
CA LEU A 16 2.14 -4.34 -12.78
C LEU A 16 0.62 -4.46 -12.82
N GLN A 17 -0.04 -4.02 -11.75
CA GLN A 17 -1.48 -3.96 -11.69
C GLN A 17 -2.04 -3.00 -12.76
N ARG A 18 -2.96 -3.50 -13.58
CA ARG A 18 -3.51 -2.76 -14.72
C ARG A 18 -4.43 -1.61 -14.32
N SER A 19 -5.18 -1.74 -13.24
CA SER A 19 -6.15 -0.73 -12.83
C SER A 19 -6.37 -0.74 -11.32
N PRO A 20 -6.83 0.37 -10.73
CA PRO A 20 -7.12 0.43 -9.30
C PRO A 20 -8.17 -0.61 -8.92
N THR A 21 -7.93 -1.32 -7.81
CA THR A 21 -8.93 -2.18 -7.20
C THR A 21 -9.95 -1.31 -6.46
N PRO A 22 -11.26 -1.49 -6.67
CA PRO A 22 -12.28 -0.83 -5.86
C PRO A 22 -12.08 -1.09 -4.37
N MET A 23 -12.29 -0.07 -3.53
CA MET A 23 -12.06 -0.16 -2.09
C MET A 23 -13.15 -0.99 -1.40
N PRO A 24 -12.82 -2.10 -0.71
CA PRO A 24 -13.78 -2.85 0.10
C PRO A 24 -14.23 -2.01 1.30
N ALA A 25 -15.53 -2.04 1.61
CA ALA A 25 -16.10 -1.28 2.74
C ALA A 25 -15.41 -1.56 4.09
N PRO A 26 -15.07 -2.83 4.45
CA PRO A 26 -14.37 -3.12 5.71
C PRO A 26 -12.97 -2.50 5.82
N LEU A 27 -12.33 -2.22 4.67
CA LEU A 27 -10.96 -1.72 4.62
C LEU A 27 -10.89 -0.18 4.67
N GLN A 28 -12.03 0.51 4.53
CA GLN A 28 -12.11 1.98 4.49
C GLN A 28 -11.43 2.67 5.69
N PRO A 29 -11.66 2.25 6.96
CA PRO A 29 -11.04 2.91 8.11
C PRO A 29 -9.51 2.86 8.08
N PHE A 30 -8.97 1.72 7.64
CA PHE A 30 -7.53 1.49 7.49
C PHE A 30 -6.95 2.34 6.36
N ALA A 31 -7.63 2.38 5.22
CA ALA A 31 -7.22 3.19 4.07
C ALA A 31 -7.25 4.69 4.39
N GLU A 32 -8.28 5.16 5.10
CA GLU A 32 -8.37 6.55 5.55
C GLU A 32 -7.26 6.93 6.53
N LEU A 33 -6.95 6.05 7.48
CA LEU A 33 -5.84 6.25 8.40
C LEU A 33 -4.51 6.35 7.64
N LEU A 34 -4.26 5.42 6.72
CA LEU A 34 -3.05 5.41 5.90
C LEU A 34 -2.90 6.70 5.07
N ARG A 35 -4.00 7.19 4.46
CA ARG A 35 -3.98 8.47 3.73
C ARG A 35 -3.61 9.65 4.63
N LYS A 36 -4.00 9.64 5.89
CA LYS A 36 -3.76 10.72 6.86
C LYS A 36 -2.48 10.52 7.67
N SER A 37 -1.82 9.37 7.58
CA SER A 37 -0.77 8.98 8.54
C SER A 37 0.46 9.89 8.51
N HIS A 38 0.81 10.46 7.36
CA HIS A 38 1.88 11.46 7.26
C HIS A 38 1.69 12.67 8.19
N LYS A 39 0.44 13.08 8.43
CA LYS A 39 0.12 14.19 9.35
C LYS A 39 0.26 13.80 10.82
N LEU A 40 0.14 12.50 11.12
CA LEU A 40 0.16 11.93 12.46
C LEU A 40 1.58 11.58 12.94
N LEU A 41 2.57 11.59 12.03
CA LEU A 41 3.98 11.39 12.38
C LEU A 41 4.48 12.47 13.37
N GLY A 42 4.04 13.71 13.19
CA GLY A 42 4.41 14.83 14.07
C GLY A 42 3.73 14.82 15.45
N THR A 43 2.54 14.22 15.57
CA THR A 43 1.77 14.20 16.82
C THR A 43 2.06 12.98 17.69
N LYS A 44 2.76 11.96 17.16
CA LYS A 44 3.02 10.67 17.83
C LYS A 44 1.75 9.90 18.24
N GLU A 45 0.63 10.20 17.60
CA GLU A 45 -0.66 9.56 17.90
C GLU A 45 -0.93 8.32 17.05
N LEU A 46 -0.05 8.00 16.10
CA LEU A 46 -0.29 6.96 15.11
C LEU A 46 -0.55 5.59 15.73
N ARG A 47 0.26 5.14 16.70
CA ARG A 47 0.07 3.85 17.37
C ARG A 47 -1.27 3.76 18.09
N LYS A 48 -1.62 4.81 18.83
CA LYS A 48 -2.89 4.89 19.55
C LYS A 48 -4.07 4.75 18.59
N ILE A 49 -4.05 5.48 17.47
CA ILE A 49 -5.14 5.42 16.48
C ILE A 49 -5.19 4.05 15.81
N ILE A 50 -4.05 3.41 15.53
CA ILE A 50 -4.02 2.04 14.98
C ILE A 50 -4.66 1.05 15.95
N GLU A 51 -4.37 1.15 17.25
CA GLU A 51 -4.93 0.26 18.27
C GLU A 51 -6.46 0.41 18.45
N GLU A 52 -6.99 1.59 18.12
CA GLU A 52 -8.43 1.91 18.16
C GLU A 52 -9.19 1.54 16.86
N LEU A 53 -8.51 1.01 15.84
CA LEU A 53 -9.16 0.60 14.60
C LEU A 53 -10.20 -0.50 14.83
N PRO A 54 -11.27 -0.55 14.01
CA PRO A 54 -12.25 -1.62 14.10
C PRO A 54 -11.61 -2.96 13.76
N SER A 55 -12.11 -4.04 14.35
CA SER A 55 -11.71 -5.40 13.96
C SER A 55 -12.04 -5.64 12.48
N PHE A 56 -11.08 -6.20 11.75
CA PHE A 56 -11.23 -6.54 10.35
C PHE A 56 -11.06 -8.06 10.19
N ASP A 57 -12.01 -8.70 9.50
CA ASP A 57 -11.98 -10.12 9.17
C ASP A 57 -11.72 -10.27 7.67
N ALA A 58 -10.65 -10.99 7.32
CA ALA A 58 -10.24 -11.21 5.94
C ALA A 58 -11.23 -12.08 5.15
N VAL A 59 -12.15 -12.78 5.82
CA VAL A 59 -13.19 -13.62 5.20
C VAL A 59 -14.10 -12.82 4.26
N ASP A 60 -14.26 -11.52 4.49
CA ASP A 60 -15.10 -10.64 3.66
C ASP A 60 -14.45 -10.26 2.31
N ILE A 61 -13.16 -10.55 2.13
CA ILE A 61 -12.40 -10.24 0.92
C ILE A 61 -12.42 -11.42 -0.04
N LYS A 62 -12.92 -11.21 -1.27
CA LYS A 62 -13.26 -12.32 -2.17
C LYS A 62 -12.39 -12.41 -3.41
N THR A 63 -11.82 -11.30 -3.85
CA THR A 63 -11.02 -11.25 -5.07
C THR A 63 -9.53 -11.07 -4.76
N ILE A 64 -8.69 -11.55 -5.68
CA ILE A 64 -7.23 -11.39 -5.53
C ILE A 64 -6.78 -9.93 -5.53
N GLY A 65 -7.49 -9.07 -6.27
CA GLY A 65 -7.23 -7.63 -6.26
C GLY A 65 -7.52 -7.01 -4.90
N GLU A 66 -8.64 -7.37 -4.29
CA GLU A 66 -8.99 -6.89 -2.95
C GLU A 66 -8.04 -7.44 -1.88
N LEU A 67 -7.61 -8.70 -1.98
CA LEU A 67 -6.60 -9.28 -1.10
C LEU A 67 -5.27 -8.52 -1.21
N ARG A 68 -4.80 -8.25 -2.43
CA ARG A 68 -3.58 -7.45 -2.67
C ARG A 68 -3.71 -6.04 -2.11
N LEU A 69 -4.86 -5.39 -2.29
CA LEU A 69 -5.12 -4.05 -1.73
C LEU A 69 -5.12 -4.07 -0.20
N ALA A 70 -5.73 -5.08 0.41
CA ALA A 70 -5.72 -5.27 1.86
C ALA A 70 -4.32 -5.52 2.40
N HIS A 71 -3.57 -6.42 1.76
CA HIS A 71 -2.17 -6.70 2.11
C HIS A 71 -1.36 -5.41 2.10
N LYS A 72 -1.43 -4.65 1.01
CA LYS A 72 -0.74 -3.36 0.87
C LYS A 72 -1.06 -2.42 2.02
N ILE A 73 -2.34 -2.16 2.30
CA ILE A 73 -2.75 -1.22 3.35
C ILE A 73 -2.28 -1.68 4.73
N LEU A 74 -2.49 -2.96 5.05
CA LEU A 74 -2.13 -3.54 6.35
C LEU A 74 -0.61 -3.58 6.55
N ALA A 75 0.15 -3.98 5.53
CA ALA A 75 1.60 -4.03 5.57
C ALA A 75 2.21 -2.63 5.71
N PHE A 76 1.62 -1.62 5.07
CA PHE A 76 2.02 -0.22 5.25
C PHE A 76 1.78 0.27 6.68
N LEU A 77 0.57 0.06 7.21
CA LEU A 77 0.25 0.43 8.59
C LEU A 77 1.13 -0.32 9.59
N ALA A 78 1.42 -1.59 9.35
CA ALA A 78 2.33 -2.37 10.18
C ALA A 78 3.75 -1.79 10.17
N SER A 79 4.29 -1.47 8.98
CA SER A 79 5.59 -0.83 8.85
C SER A 79 5.64 0.53 9.57
N GLN A 80 4.59 1.34 9.46
CA GLN A 80 4.53 2.62 10.16
C GLN A 80 4.43 2.42 11.69
N TYR A 81 3.60 1.48 12.15
CA TYR A 81 3.48 1.20 13.58
C TYR A 81 4.84 0.86 14.22
N VAL A 82 5.61 0.00 13.54
CA VAL A 82 6.94 -0.44 13.99
C VAL A 82 7.96 0.70 13.96
N TRP A 83 8.06 1.44 12.84
CA TRP A 83 9.21 2.31 12.57
C TRP A 83 8.97 3.82 12.68
N HIS A 84 7.73 4.31 12.84
CA HIS A 84 7.44 5.74 12.62
C HIS A 84 8.16 6.74 13.55
N GLU A 85 8.60 6.32 14.74
CA GLU A 85 9.35 7.18 15.67
C GLU A 85 10.87 6.98 15.60
N GLY A 86 11.36 6.21 14.63
CA GLY A 86 12.79 5.93 14.43
C GLY A 86 13.33 4.76 15.24
N ASN A 87 14.64 4.52 15.13
CA ASN A 87 15.31 3.29 15.59
C ASN A 87 15.31 3.09 17.11
N ASP A 88 15.18 4.15 17.90
CA ASP A 88 15.25 4.06 19.37
C ASP A 88 13.91 3.65 20.01
N THR A 89 12.83 3.61 19.23
CA THR A 89 11.46 3.40 19.72
C THR A 89 10.71 2.36 18.92
N VAL A 90 11.44 1.41 18.33
CA VAL A 90 10.88 0.35 17.47
C VAL A 90 9.90 -0.50 18.27
N ALA A 91 8.70 -0.71 17.71
CA ALA A 91 7.74 -1.61 18.34
C ALA A 91 8.08 -3.07 18.00
N GLU A 92 8.30 -3.90 19.03
CA GLU A 92 8.60 -5.33 18.85
C GLU A 92 7.34 -6.20 18.70
N VAL A 93 6.18 -5.65 19.08
CA VAL A 93 4.89 -6.34 19.06
C VAL A 93 3.89 -5.52 18.27
N LEU A 94 3.29 -6.13 17.26
CA LEU A 94 2.18 -5.57 16.49
C LEU A 94 0.84 -5.84 17.20
N PRO A 95 -0.07 -4.85 17.28
CA PRO A 95 -1.37 -5.06 17.87
C PRO A 95 -2.21 -6.01 16.99
N ALA A 96 -3.04 -6.83 17.63
CA ALA A 96 -3.81 -7.87 16.96
C ALA A 96 -4.73 -7.34 15.84
N VAL A 97 -5.20 -6.09 15.96
CA VAL A 97 -6.04 -5.40 14.97
C VAL A 97 -5.38 -5.25 13.60
N ILE A 98 -4.04 -5.26 13.53
CA ILE A 98 -3.28 -5.31 12.27
C ILE A 98 -2.65 -6.69 12.07
N ALA A 99 -2.05 -7.28 13.13
CA ALA A 99 -1.27 -8.51 13.01
C ALA A 99 -2.10 -9.68 12.46
N LYS A 100 -3.30 -9.89 13.02
CA LYS A 100 -4.17 -11.00 12.63
C LYS A 100 -4.63 -10.88 11.17
N PRO A 101 -5.26 -9.78 10.73
CA PRO A 101 -5.71 -9.71 9.35
C PRO A 101 -4.57 -9.66 8.34
N LEU A 102 -3.41 -9.07 8.69
CA LEU A 102 -2.25 -9.11 7.80
C LEU A 102 -1.81 -10.55 7.58
N MET A 103 -1.72 -11.35 8.65
CA MET A 103 -1.40 -12.78 8.54
C MET A 103 -2.43 -13.53 7.68
N ASP A 104 -3.72 -13.33 7.94
CA ASP A 104 -4.79 -14.03 7.22
C ASP A 104 -4.76 -13.71 5.71
N VAL A 105 -4.59 -12.44 5.34
CA VAL A 105 -4.48 -12.00 3.94
C VAL A 105 -3.19 -12.53 3.29
N SER A 106 -2.04 -12.48 3.99
CA SER A 106 -0.78 -12.99 3.47
C SER A 106 -0.82 -14.49 3.21
N LEU A 107 -1.46 -15.26 4.10
CA LEU A 107 -1.68 -16.69 3.89
C LEU A 107 -2.56 -16.96 2.67
N ALA A 108 -3.64 -16.19 2.49
CA ALA A 108 -4.52 -16.31 1.33
C ALA A 108 -3.80 -15.99 0.00
N LEU A 109 -2.85 -15.06 0.02
CA LEU A 109 -2.02 -14.69 -1.13
C LEU A 109 -0.79 -15.59 -1.33
N GLY A 110 -0.44 -16.42 -0.34
CA GLY A 110 0.80 -17.19 -0.35
C GLY A 110 2.07 -16.33 -0.25
N CYS A 111 2.00 -15.17 0.40
CA CYS A 111 3.12 -14.25 0.59
C CYS A 111 3.49 -14.06 2.07
N GLN A 112 4.56 -13.32 2.33
CA GLN A 112 4.97 -12.97 3.69
C GLN A 112 4.18 -11.77 4.22
N PRO A 113 3.85 -11.72 5.52
CA PRO A 113 3.14 -10.60 6.15
C PRO A 113 4.06 -9.42 6.44
N LEU A 114 4.66 -8.88 5.39
CA LEU A 114 5.57 -7.75 5.44
C LEU A 114 5.39 -6.87 4.21
N LEU A 115 5.77 -5.60 4.37
CA LEU A 115 5.73 -4.64 3.28
C LEU A 115 6.79 -4.98 2.24
N GLY A 116 6.36 -5.34 1.03
CA GLY A 116 7.25 -5.82 -0.04
C GLY A 116 7.15 -5.03 -1.33
N HIS A 117 7.94 -5.43 -2.32
CA HIS A 117 7.94 -4.83 -3.67
C HIS A 117 6.55 -4.92 -4.35
N ILE A 118 5.78 -5.97 -4.05
CA ILE A 118 4.41 -6.15 -4.53
C ILE A 118 3.50 -5.00 -4.04
N ASP A 119 3.71 -4.50 -2.83
CA ASP A 119 2.90 -3.46 -2.19
C ASP A 119 3.37 -2.06 -2.58
N LEU A 120 4.69 -1.85 -2.61
CA LEU A 120 5.30 -0.54 -2.84
C LEU A 120 5.23 -0.10 -4.30
N VAL A 121 5.31 -1.04 -5.24
CA VAL A 121 5.50 -0.75 -6.67
C VAL A 121 4.40 -1.40 -7.49
N LEU A 122 4.32 -2.74 -7.49
CA LEU A 122 3.53 -3.47 -8.47
C LEU A 122 2.02 -3.26 -8.33
N SER A 123 1.53 -3.00 -7.11
CA SER A 123 0.11 -2.71 -6.84
C SER A 123 -0.17 -1.24 -6.49
N ASN A 124 0.85 -0.38 -6.52
CA ASN A 124 0.72 1.04 -6.19
C ASN A 124 0.77 1.95 -7.42
N CYS A 125 1.37 1.49 -8.51
CA CYS A 125 1.45 2.21 -9.77
C CYS A 125 0.51 1.59 -10.82
N PHE A 126 -0.01 2.43 -11.71
CA PHE A 126 -0.85 2.01 -12.83
C PHE A 126 -0.27 2.55 -14.15
N PRO A 127 -0.43 1.81 -15.27
CA PRO A 127 -0.12 2.31 -16.61
C PRO A 127 -0.79 3.67 -16.88
N GLU A 128 -0.15 4.54 -17.64
CA GLU A 128 -0.66 5.90 -17.90
C GLU A 128 -2.08 5.90 -18.48
N GLU A 129 -2.36 4.98 -19.39
CA GLU A 129 -3.65 4.82 -20.07
C GLU A 129 -4.80 4.46 -19.10
N SER A 130 -4.47 3.89 -17.95
CA SER A 130 -5.41 3.44 -16.92
C SER A 130 -5.44 4.37 -15.70
N ARG A 131 -4.66 5.45 -15.73
CA ARG A 131 -4.52 6.38 -14.62
C ARG A 131 -5.82 7.20 -14.47
N PRO A 132 -6.41 7.29 -13.27
CA PRO A 132 -7.50 8.24 -13.03
C PRO A 132 -7.05 9.65 -13.39
N SER A 133 -7.90 10.43 -14.06
CA SER A 133 -7.57 11.77 -14.57
C SER A 133 -7.06 12.73 -13.49
N ASP A 134 -7.41 12.47 -12.23
CA ASP A 134 -7.07 13.30 -11.07
C ASP A 134 -5.67 13.01 -10.50
N VAL A 135 -4.98 11.96 -10.95
CA VAL A 135 -3.65 11.59 -10.46
C VAL A 135 -2.58 12.09 -11.43
N LYS A 136 -1.79 13.08 -11.00
CA LYS A 136 -0.60 13.53 -11.75
C LYS A 136 0.57 12.55 -11.54
N PRO A 137 1.37 12.25 -12.57
CA PRO A 137 2.57 11.44 -12.38
C PRO A 137 3.51 12.13 -11.38
N PRO A 138 4.21 11.36 -10.53
CA PRO A 138 5.18 11.94 -9.60
C PRO A 138 6.32 12.61 -10.39
N ALA A 139 6.86 13.71 -9.84
CA ALA A 139 7.78 14.60 -10.55
C ALA A 139 9.02 13.91 -11.13
N HIS A 140 9.51 12.83 -10.51
CA HIS A 140 10.66 12.07 -11.01
C HIS A 140 10.39 11.29 -12.32
N LEU A 141 9.14 10.94 -12.62
CA LEU A 141 8.77 10.36 -13.92
C LEU A 141 8.73 11.42 -15.04
N ARG A 142 8.49 12.69 -14.69
CA ARG A 142 8.56 13.83 -15.64
C ARG A 142 10.01 14.17 -16.05
N ALA A 143 10.97 13.87 -15.20
CA ALA A 143 12.40 14.04 -15.51
C ALA A 143 12.85 13.15 -16.69
N LEU A 144 12.23 11.97 -16.84
CA LEU A 144 12.49 11.07 -17.97
C LEU A 144 11.80 11.52 -19.27
N THR A 145 10.85 12.45 -19.19
CA THR A 145 10.15 13.03 -20.35
C THR A 145 10.80 14.32 -20.87
N GLY A 146 11.97 14.71 -20.36
CA GLY A 146 12.83 15.70 -21.01
C GLY A 146 12.62 17.17 -20.64
N GLU A 147 11.96 17.48 -19.53
CA GLU A 147 11.86 18.87 -19.04
C GLU A 147 13.02 19.20 -18.08
N PRO A 148 13.67 20.38 -18.20
CA PRO A 148 14.86 20.73 -17.41
C PRO A 148 14.51 21.02 -15.93
N HIS A 149 15.38 20.53 -15.04
CA HIS A 149 15.27 20.68 -13.58
C HIS A 149 15.75 22.05 -13.09
N ASP A 150 14.95 22.73 -12.25
CA ASP A 150 15.37 23.90 -11.46
C ASP A 150 15.26 23.67 -9.93
N GLU A 151 14.93 22.47 -9.44
CA GLU A 151 14.87 22.20 -8.00
C GLU A 151 15.62 20.92 -7.57
N PRO A 152 16.29 20.94 -6.40
CA PRO A 152 16.96 19.79 -5.82
C PRO A 152 15.95 18.67 -5.51
N ILE A 153 16.41 17.42 -5.63
CA ILE A 153 15.62 16.22 -5.36
C ILE A 153 15.31 16.18 -3.86
N ASP A 154 14.18 16.76 -3.49
CA ASP A 154 13.57 16.52 -2.19
C ASP A 154 12.98 15.09 -2.22
N CYS A 155 13.25 14.31 -1.17
CA CYS A 155 12.75 12.95 -1.07
C CYS A 155 11.22 13.04 -0.97
N PRO A 156 10.44 12.76 -2.03
CA PRO A 156 9.04 13.08 -2.00
C PRO A 156 8.39 12.10 -1.04
N THR A 157 7.57 12.64 -0.14
CA THR A 157 6.47 11.89 0.48
C THR A 157 5.85 11.01 -0.60
N LEU A 158 5.94 9.68 -0.44
CA LEU A 158 5.38 8.74 -1.39
C LEU A 158 3.92 9.18 -1.64
N PRO A 159 3.56 9.59 -2.87
CA PRO A 159 2.20 9.98 -3.17
C PRO A 159 1.37 8.70 -3.15
N PHE A 160 0.81 8.37 -2.00
CA PHE A 160 -0.20 7.34 -1.87
C PHE A 160 -1.49 7.87 -2.48
N SER A 161 -1.59 7.82 -3.81
CA SER A 161 -2.85 7.97 -4.52
C SER A 161 -3.66 6.69 -4.32
N CYS A 162 -4.24 6.53 -3.13
CA CYS A 162 -5.38 5.65 -2.92
C CYS A 162 -6.67 6.39 -3.26
#